data_AF-A0A078R812-F1
#
_entry.id   AF-A0A078R812-F1
#
_cell.length_a   1.000
_cell.length_b   1.000
_cell.length_c   1.000
_cell.angle_alpha   90.00
_cell.angle_beta   90.00
_cell.angle_gamma   90.00
#
_symmetry.space_group_name_H-M   'P 1'
#
loop_
_entity.id
_entity.type
_entity.pdbx_description
1 polymer ?
#
loop_
_entity_poly.entity_id
_entity_poly.type
_entity_poly.pdbx_seq_one_letter_code
_entity_poly.pdbx_strand_id
1 'polypeptide(L)' 'MEKESTKKMTREDALRRLEEARKLKREYVKELEKKMKEDFKKRTGQEATYFEVW' A
#
# COMPACT_ATOMS: atom_id res chain seq x y z
N MET A 1 12.16 -18.17 34.04
CA MET A 1 11.64 -18.40 32.67
C MET A 1 10.25 -17.78 32.66
N GLU A 2 10.20 -16.47 32.38
CA GLU A 2 8.93 -15.72 32.39
C GLU A 2 8.06 -16.27 31.26
N LYS A 3 6.87 -16.73 31.63
CA LYS A 3 5.88 -17.20 30.67
C LYS A 3 5.51 -15.99 29.82
N GLU A 4 6.00 -15.97 28.58
CA GLU A 4 5.61 -15.04 27.55
C GLU A 4 4.09 -15.11 27.44
N SER A 5 3.42 -14.15 28.07
CA SER A 5 1.97 -14.09 28.13
C SER A 5 1.51 -13.95 26.67
N THR A 6 0.90 -15.01 26.14
CA THR A 6 0.36 -15.03 24.79
C THR A 6 -0.79 -14.04 24.77
N LYS A 7 -0.49 -12.76 24.48
CA LYS A 7 -1.46 -11.70 24.33
C LYS A 7 -2.38 -12.09 23.18
N LYS A 8 -3.56 -12.60 23.52
CA LYS A 8 -4.57 -12.98 22.53
C LYS A 8 -4.91 -11.72 21.73
N MET A 9 -4.69 -11.76 20.42
CA MET A 9 -5.00 -10.64 19.54
C MET A 9 -6.50 -10.34 19.64
N THR A 10 -6.83 -9.12 20.03
CA THR A 10 -8.21 -8.69 20.11
C THR A 10 -8.75 -8.41 18.69
N ARG A 11 -10.07 -8.41 18.55
CA ARG A 11 -10.73 -8.00 17.30
C ARG A 11 -10.30 -6.58 16.88
N GLU A 12 -10.15 -5.67 17.84
CA GLU A 12 -9.71 -4.29 17.59
C GLU A 12 -8.27 -4.25 17.07
N ASP A 13 -7.37 -5.03 17.65
CA ASP A 13 -5.97 -5.14 17.17
C ASP A 13 -5.91 -5.69 15.74
N ALA A 14 -6.73 -6.68 15.41
CA ALA A 14 -6.81 -7.23 14.05
C ALA A 14 -7.36 -6.20 13.05
N LEU A 15 -8.40 -5.44 13.42
CA LEU A 15 -8.98 -4.40 12.58
C LEU A 15 -7.99 -3.25 12.33
N ARG A 16 -7.26 -2.81 13.36
CA ARG A 16 -6.22 -1.78 13.23
C ARG A 16 -5.13 -2.20 12.26
N ARG A 17 -4.62 -3.43 12.38
CA ARG A 17 -3.60 -3.97 11.45
C ARG A 17 -4.12 -4.05 10.01
N LEU A 18 -5.38 -4.43 9.82
CA LEU A 18 -6.01 -4.45 8.51
C LEU A 18 -6.11 -3.04 7.90
N GLU A 19 -6.49 -2.04 8.70
CA GLU A 19 -6.57 -0.66 8.25
C GLU A 19 -5.21 -0.08 7.89
N GLU A 20 -4.18 -0.34 8.70
CA GLU A 20 -2.79 0.03 8.42
C GLU A 20 -2.30 -0.62 7.12
N ALA A 21 -2.52 -1.92 6.95
CA ALA A 21 -2.15 -2.63 5.71
C ALA A 21 -2.88 -2.07 4.48
N ARG A 22 -4.16 -1.72 4.61
CA ARG A 22 -4.93 -1.06 3.54
C ARG A 22 -4.38 0.33 3.23
N LYS A 23 -3.97 1.10 4.24
CA LYS A 23 -3.34 2.40 4.05
C LYS A 23 -2.02 2.28 3.31
N LEU A 24 -1.16 1.35 3.73
CA LEU A 24 0.11 1.05 3.07
C LEU A 24 -0.09 0.62 1.61
N LYS A 25 -1.08 -0.24 1.33
CA LYS A 25 -1.40 -0.63 -0.06
C LYS A 25 -1.79 0.58 -0.90
N ARG A 26 -2.63 1.48 -0.37
CA ARG A 26 -3.04 2.71 -1.09
C ARG A 26 -1.86 3.64 -1.36
N GLU A 27 -0.98 3.84 -0.40
CA GLU A 27 0.22 4.66 -0.57
C GLU A 27 1.16 4.05 -1.62
N TYR A 28 1.36 2.74 -1.57
CA TYR A 28 2.18 2.03 -2.56
C TYR A 28 1.62 2.13 -3.98
N VAL A 29 0.30 1.91 -4.15
CA VAL A 29 -0.37 2.05 -5.46
C VAL A 29 -0.21 3.48 -6.00
N LYS A 30 -0.35 4.50 -5.15
CA LYS A 30 -0.18 5.90 -5.56
C LYS A 30 1.24 6.20 -6.05
N GLU A 31 2.26 5.73 -5.33
CA GLU A 31 3.65 5.91 -5.75
C GLU A 31 3.95 5.14 -7.05
N LEU A 32 3.35 3.96 -7.22
CA LEU A 32 3.50 3.16 -8.43
C LEU A 32 2.86 3.84 -9.64
N GLU A 33 1.64 4.36 -9.51
CA GLU A 33 0.97 5.16 -10.54
C GLU A 33 1.79 6.38 -10.95
N LYS A 34 2.35 7.10 -9.97
CA LYS A 34 3.20 8.26 -10.23
C LYS A 34 4.45 7.86 -11.02
N LYS A 35 5.13 6.81 -10.59
CA LYS A 35 6.33 6.31 -11.27
C LYS A 35 6.03 5.87 -12.71
N MET A 36 4.91 5.18 -12.93
CA MET A 36 4.48 4.76 -14.26
C MET A 36 4.17 5.96 -15.17
N LYS A 37 3.48 6.99 -14.65
CA LYS A 37 3.24 8.26 -15.36
C LYS A 37 4.54 8.94 -15.77
N GLU A 38 5.49 9.05 -14.84
CA GLU A 38 6.78 9.68 -15.09
C GLU A 38 7.61 8.91 -16.13
N ASP A 39 7.67 7.58 -16.02
CA ASP A 39 8.42 6.74 -16.95
C ASP A 39 7.79 6.75 -18.35
N PHE A 40 6.46 6.73 -18.43
CA PHE A 40 5.75 6.86 -19.71
C PHE A 40 6.04 8.21 -20.38
N LYS A 41 5.97 9.30 -19.62
CA LYS A 41 6.27 10.65 -20.12
C LYS A 41 7.71 10.79 -20.58
N LYS A 42 8.67 10.20 -19.84
CA LYS A 42 10.09 10.20 -20.26
C LYS A 42 10.32 9.44 -21.57
N ARG A 43 9.63 8.33 -21.79
CA ARG A 43 9.82 7.48 -22.98
C ARG A 43 9.11 8.00 -24.22
N THR A 44 7.93 8.58 -24.06
CA THR A 44 7.05 8.93 -25.18
C THR A 44 6.94 10.44 -25.42
N GLY A 45 7.28 11.26 -24.42
CA GLY A 45 7.00 12.69 -24.41
C GLY A 45 5.52 13.05 -24.19
N GLN A 46 4.65 12.05 -24.00
CA GLN A 46 3.21 12.23 -23.86
C GLN A 46 2.76 12.03 -22.40
N GLU A 47 1.61 12.61 -22.05
CA GLU A 47 0.97 12.33 -20.77
C GLU A 47 0.01 11.14 -20.91
N ALA A 48 0.13 10.17 -20.01
CA ALA A 48 -0.77 9.04 -19.99
C ALA A 48 -2.10 9.42 -19.33
N THR A 49 -3.19 9.01 -19.98
CA THR A 49 -4.56 9.31 -19.55
C THR A 49 -5.03 8.40 -18.42
N TYR A 50 -4.61 7.14 -18.40
CA TYR A 50 -5.02 6.14 -17.42
C TYR A 50 -3.97 5.03 -17.24
N PHE A 51 -3.86 4.50 -16.01
CA PHE A 51 -3.14 3.27 -15.71
C PHE A 51 -4.04 2.38 -14.86
N GLU A 52 -4.07 1.09 -15.19
CA GLU A 52 -4.75 0.09 -14.38
C GLU A 52 -3.72 -0.50 -13.40
N VAL A 53 -3.90 -0.23 -12.10
CA VAL A 53 -3.01 -0.74 -11.04
C VAL A 53 -3.86 -1.53 -10.04
N TRP A 54 -3.56 -2.83 -9.90
CA TRP A 54 -4.31 -3.79 -9.09
C TRP A 54 -3.68 -4.02 -7.70
#